data_AF-A0A1A8SZC1-F1
#
_entry.id   AF-A0A1A8SZC1-F1
#
_cell.length_a   1.000
_cell.length_b   1.000
_cell.length_c   1.000
_cell.angle_alpha   90.00
_cell.angle_beta   90.00
_cell.angle_gamma   90.00
#
_symmetry.space_group_name_H-M   'P 1'
#
loop_
_entity.id
_entity.type
_entity.pdbx_description
1 polymer ?
#
loop_
_entity_poly.entity_id
_entity_poly.type
_entity_poly.pdbx_seq_one_letter_code
_entity_poly.pdbx_strand_id
1 'polypeptide(L)'
;MNTSTALKNTATMVKNGALVSALAAASLVGTSAYADDLACARVAGNEAAVEIAKAQEDWSEIFKAQAALASAKTECFIDEHITANDAEENWEQVKADFQEGIADLHDEFEHQVDNAQEALEDAKEEANSDAALAEAQDTYDDTMEKITDSYQRSVAALKDKLGINES
;
A
#
# COMPACT_ATOMS: atom_id res chain seq x y z
N MET A 1 -22.74 40.56 -47.38
CA MET A 1 -22.20 39.19 -47.58
C MET A 1 -21.71 38.73 -46.21
N ASN A 2 -22.60 38.07 -45.45
CA ASN A 2 -22.69 36.62 -45.23
C ASN A 2 -21.72 36.12 -44.14
N THR A 3 -22.25 35.85 -42.92
CA THR A 3 -22.34 34.51 -42.24
C THR A 3 -21.02 34.02 -41.65
N SER A 4 -20.85 33.40 -40.47
CA SER A 4 -21.71 32.80 -39.44
C SER A 4 -20.83 32.46 -38.21
N THR A 5 -21.42 32.58 -37.02
CA THR A 5 -21.48 31.65 -35.87
C THR A 5 -20.36 30.63 -35.52
N ALA A 6 -20.00 30.64 -34.22
CA ALA A 6 -19.76 29.52 -33.28
C ALA A 6 -18.45 28.69 -33.25
N LEU A 7 -17.83 28.67 -32.04
CA LEU A 7 -17.45 27.51 -31.17
C LEU A 7 -16.39 28.04 -30.15
N LYS A 8 -16.70 28.39 -28.89
CA LYS A 8 -16.89 27.55 -27.68
C LYS A 8 -15.93 26.35 -27.54
N ASN A 9 -15.18 26.36 -26.43
CA ASN A 9 -14.54 25.25 -25.70
C ASN A 9 -14.12 24.01 -26.51
N THR A 10 -12.81 23.77 -26.63
CA THR A 10 -12.25 22.40 -26.70
C THR A 10 -10.74 22.40 -26.43
N ALA A 11 -10.35 21.72 -25.35
CA ALA A 11 -9.10 21.04 -25.05
C ALA A 11 -9.08 20.84 -23.53
N THR A 12 -9.97 20.07 -22.89
CA THR A 12 -10.28 18.64 -23.06
C THR A 12 -9.02 17.78 -23.22
N MET A 13 -8.65 17.13 -22.12
CA MET A 13 -8.11 15.77 -22.04
C MET A 13 -7.03 15.40 -23.08
N VAL A 14 -5.77 15.40 -22.65
CA VAL A 14 -4.83 14.37 -23.10
C VAL A 14 -4.87 13.26 -22.05
N LYS A 15 -5.93 12.46 -22.14
CA LYS A 15 -6.02 11.12 -21.55
C LYS A 15 -5.44 10.16 -22.59
N ASN A 16 -4.53 9.30 -22.14
CA ASN A 16 -3.92 8.15 -22.81
C ASN A 16 -2.96 8.43 -23.98
N GLY A 17 -1.67 8.11 -23.77
CA GLY A 17 -0.78 7.83 -24.90
C GLY A 17 0.71 7.93 -24.65
N ALA A 18 1.28 7.13 -23.74
CA ALA A 18 2.67 6.71 -23.84
C ALA A 18 2.89 5.38 -23.09
N LEU A 19 2.47 4.29 -23.74
CA LEU A 19 3.09 2.98 -23.54
C LEU A 19 4.60 3.15 -23.71
N VAL A 20 5.39 2.80 -22.68
CA VAL A 20 6.61 1.97 -22.73
C VAL A 20 7.23 2.00 -21.34
N SER A 21 7.15 0.86 -20.65
CA SER A 21 8.29 0.27 -19.93
C SER A 21 7.95 -1.20 -19.73
N ALA A 22 8.66 -2.06 -20.46
CA ALA A 22 8.61 -3.49 -20.26
C ALA A 22 9.15 -3.81 -18.87
N LEU A 23 8.26 -3.92 -17.88
CA LEU A 23 8.59 -4.58 -16.64
C LEU A 23 8.55 -6.08 -16.96
N ALA A 24 9.74 -6.65 -17.13
CA ALA A 24 9.91 -8.08 -17.00
C ALA A 24 9.47 -8.46 -15.58
N ALA A 25 8.18 -8.81 -15.45
CA ALA A 25 7.66 -9.46 -14.27
C ALA A 25 8.43 -10.77 -14.13
N ALA A 26 9.47 -10.76 -13.30
CA ALA A 26 10.13 -11.97 -12.86
C ALA A 26 9.08 -12.76 -12.10
N SER A 27 8.47 -13.71 -12.79
CA SER A 27 7.55 -14.70 -12.26
C SER A 27 8.29 -15.55 -11.23
N LEU A 28 8.25 -15.15 -9.96
CA LEU A 28 8.55 -16.07 -8.87
C LEU A 28 7.30 -16.90 -8.61
N VAL A 29 7.11 -17.90 -9.48
CA VAL A 29 6.21 -19.02 -9.23
C VAL A 29 6.80 -19.85 -8.10
N GLY A 30 5.95 -20.22 -7.16
CA GLY A 30 6.33 -20.61 -5.82
C GLY A 30 7.23 -21.84 -5.67
N THR A 31 7.80 -21.92 -4.48
CA THR A 31 8.24 -23.17 -3.89
C THR A 31 7.70 -23.24 -2.47
N SER A 32 6.82 -24.22 -2.27
CA SER A 32 6.37 -24.67 -0.96
C SER A 32 7.53 -25.38 -0.26
N ALA A 33 8.21 -24.73 0.69
CA ALA A 33 9.05 -25.38 1.70
C ALA A 33 9.59 -24.34 2.70
N TYR A 34 9.13 -24.45 3.95
CA TYR A 34 9.60 -23.76 5.17
C TYR A 34 9.38 -22.24 5.24
N ALA A 35 8.43 -21.86 6.12
CA ALA A 35 7.94 -20.52 6.38
C ALA A 35 8.93 -19.60 7.14
N ASP A 36 10.21 -19.96 7.25
CA ASP A 36 11.15 -19.31 8.16
C ASP A 36 12.21 -18.42 7.49
N ASP A 37 12.43 -18.53 6.18
CA ASP A 37 13.49 -17.81 5.46
C ASP A 37 12.93 -16.91 4.33
N LEU A 38 11.62 -16.66 4.36
CA LEU A 38 10.86 -16.03 3.27
C LEU A 38 10.59 -14.54 3.49
N ALA A 39 10.67 -14.01 4.71
CA ALA A 39 10.36 -12.61 4.98
C ALA A 39 11.33 -11.66 4.26
N CYS A 40 12.64 -11.91 4.37
CA CYS A 40 13.67 -11.16 3.65
C CYS A 40 13.53 -11.28 2.12
N ALA A 41 13.11 -12.44 1.62
CA ALA A 41 12.85 -12.63 0.19
C ALA A 41 11.60 -11.85 -0.30
N ARG A 42 10.58 -11.68 0.56
CA ARG A 42 9.37 -10.90 0.25
C ARG A 42 9.64 -9.40 0.18
N VAL A 43 10.66 -8.88 0.88
CA VAL A 43 11.00 -7.45 0.83
C VAL A 43 11.17 -6.96 -0.61
N ALA A 44 12.00 -7.65 -1.41
CA ALA A 44 12.22 -7.26 -2.81
C ALA A 44 10.95 -7.35 -3.67
N GLY A 45 10.08 -8.33 -3.41
CA GLY A 45 8.79 -8.47 -4.08
C GLY A 45 7.84 -7.32 -3.74
N ASN A 46 7.79 -6.93 -2.47
CA ASN A 46 6.94 -5.83 -2.00
C ASN A 46 7.49 -4.47 -2.46
N GLU A 47 8.81 -4.28 -2.55
CA GLU A 47 9.40 -3.09 -3.15
C GLU A 47 9.00 -2.95 -4.62
N ALA A 48 9.02 -4.04 -5.38
CA ALA A 48 8.54 -4.04 -6.76
C ALA A 48 7.04 -3.73 -6.85
N ALA A 49 6.22 -4.28 -5.96
CA ALA A 49 4.78 -3.99 -5.91
C ALA A 49 4.50 -2.50 -5.64
N VAL A 50 5.23 -1.88 -4.69
CA VAL A 50 5.13 -0.44 -4.42
C VAL A 50 5.46 0.38 -5.67
N GLU A 51 6.54 0.06 -6.39
CA GLU A 51 6.91 0.79 -7.59
C GLU A 51 5.91 0.60 -8.74
N ILE A 52 5.33 -0.60 -8.87
CA ILE A 52 4.26 -0.89 -9.84
C ILE A 52 2.98 -0.11 -9.51
N ALA A 53 2.61 -0.01 -8.23
CA ALA A 53 1.44 0.74 -7.80
C ALA A 53 1.62 2.25 -8.01
N LYS A 54 2.81 2.79 -7.69
CA LYS A 54 3.18 4.18 -8.00
C LYS A 54 3.09 4.48 -9.49
N ALA A 55 3.57 3.57 -10.34
CA ALA A 55 3.52 3.74 -11.79
C ALA A 55 2.09 3.73 -12.35
N GLN A 56 1.14 3.16 -11.63
CA GLN A 56 -0.28 3.13 -11.98
C GLN A 56 -1.10 4.26 -11.33
N GLU A 57 -0.47 5.06 -10.47
CA GLU A 57 -1.13 6.12 -9.69
C GLU A 57 -2.33 5.60 -8.87
N ASP A 58 -2.29 4.33 -8.46
CA ASP A 58 -3.34 3.71 -7.65
C ASP A 58 -2.99 3.84 -6.17
N TRP A 59 -3.56 4.85 -5.52
CA TRP A 59 -3.30 5.17 -4.13
C TRP A 59 -3.64 4.02 -3.17
N SER A 60 -4.74 3.32 -3.39
CA SER A 60 -5.14 2.17 -2.57
C SER A 60 -4.06 1.09 -2.58
N GLU A 61 -3.60 0.73 -3.79
CA GLU A 61 -2.56 -0.27 -3.97
C GLU A 61 -1.18 0.20 -3.48
N ILE A 62 -0.87 1.51 -3.60
CA ILE A 62 0.37 2.08 -3.06
C ILE A 62 0.42 1.87 -1.55
N PHE A 63 -0.63 2.20 -0.83
CA PHE A 63 -0.63 2.10 0.63
C PHE A 63 -0.69 0.65 1.11
N LYS A 64 -1.47 -0.23 0.46
CA LYS A 64 -1.46 -1.67 0.75
C LYS A 64 -0.08 -2.29 0.53
N ALA A 65 0.59 -1.97 -0.59
CA ALA A 65 1.93 -2.47 -0.87
C ALA A 65 2.99 -1.92 0.11
N GLN A 66 2.87 -0.66 0.55
CA GLN A 66 3.76 -0.09 1.54
C GLN A 66 3.58 -0.73 2.94
N ALA A 67 2.35 -1.01 3.35
CA ALA A 67 2.06 -1.74 4.59
C ALA A 67 2.70 -3.15 4.55
N ALA A 68 2.47 -3.90 3.47
CA ALA A 68 3.07 -5.21 3.27
C ALA A 68 4.60 -5.17 3.26
N LEU A 69 5.21 -4.13 2.67
CA LEU A 69 6.66 -3.93 2.67
C LEU A 69 7.20 -3.69 4.09
N ALA A 70 6.55 -2.82 4.88
CA ALA A 70 6.97 -2.52 6.24
C ALA A 70 6.93 -3.77 7.13
N SER A 71 5.87 -4.56 7.02
CA SER A 71 5.71 -5.82 7.73
C SER A 71 6.80 -6.83 7.34
N ALA A 72 7.07 -7.00 6.04
CA ALA A 72 8.13 -7.88 5.55
C ALA A 72 9.54 -7.46 6.02
N LYS A 73 9.83 -6.16 6.07
CA LYS A 73 11.11 -5.65 6.60
C LYS A 73 11.28 -5.97 8.09
N THR A 74 10.20 -5.85 8.86
CA THR A 74 10.21 -6.17 10.29
C THR A 74 10.38 -7.66 10.55
N GLU A 75 9.65 -8.51 9.82
CA GLU A 75 9.83 -9.97 9.92
C GLU A 75 11.24 -10.38 9.52
N CYS A 76 11.81 -9.78 8.47
CA CYS A 76 13.20 -10.05 8.07
C CYS A 76 14.20 -9.70 9.18
N PHE A 77 14.03 -8.55 9.83
CA PHE A 77 14.85 -8.16 10.97
C PHE A 77 14.75 -9.17 12.13
N ILE A 78 13.54 -9.62 12.46
CA ILE A 78 13.33 -10.65 13.51
C ILE A 78 14.03 -11.97 13.12
N ASP A 79 13.90 -12.41 11.87
CA ASP A 79 14.50 -13.65 11.36
C ASP A 79 16.04 -13.62 11.41
N GLU A 80 16.65 -12.46 11.15
CA GLU A 80 18.10 -12.25 11.29
C GLU A 80 18.55 -12.47 12.74
N HIS A 81 17.79 -11.98 13.72
CA HIS A 81 18.11 -12.15 15.14
C HIS A 81 17.89 -13.58 15.66
N ILE A 82 16.86 -14.29 15.17
CA ILE A 82 16.69 -15.73 15.44
C ILE A 82 17.92 -16.49 14.95
N THR A 83 18.37 -16.21 13.72
CA THR A 83 19.49 -16.89 13.07
C THR A 83 20.84 -16.55 13.70
N ALA A 84 21.00 -15.32 14.20
CA ALA A 84 22.21 -14.88 14.91
C ALA A 84 22.41 -15.58 16.26
N ASN A 85 21.41 -16.33 16.74
CA ASN A 85 21.43 -17.05 18.01
C ASN A 85 21.67 -16.10 19.20
N ASP A 86 21.02 -14.92 19.15
CA ASP A 86 20.99 -13.94 20.23
C ASP A 86 20.20 -14.54 21.41
N ALA A 87 20.92 -15.27 22.27
CA ALA A 87 20.35 -16.01 23.39
C ALA A 87 19.75 -15.14 24.52
N GLU A 88 19.80 -13.81 24.38
CA GLU A 88 19.25 -12.86 25.37
C GLU A 88 17.74 -12.60 25.19
N GLU A 89 17.18 -12.82 24.00
CA GLU A 89 15.79 -12.49 23.67
C GLU A 89 15.06 -13.66 22.99
N ASN A 90 13.80 -13.89 23.39
CA ASN A 90 12.98 -14.99 22.85
C ASN A 90 12.38 -14.60 21.48
N TRP A 91 13.25 -14.41 20.49
CA TRP A 91 12.89 -13.89 19.16
C TRP A 91 11.83 -14.72 18.42
N GLU A 92 11.77 -16.03 18.66
CA GLU A 92 10.70 -16.90 18.15
C GLU A 92 9.31 -16.48 18.67
N GLN A 93 9.23 -16.08 19.94
CA GLN A 93 8.00 -15.55 20.52
C GLN A 93 7.70 -14.14 20.00
N VAL A 94 8.73 -13.30 19.84
CA VAL A 94 8.58 -11.97 19.23
C VAL A 94 8.03 -12.09 17.81
N LYS A 95 8.49 -13.07 17.02
CA LYS A 95 7.99 -13.37 15.68
C LYS A 95 6.51 -13.74 15.70
N ALA A 96 6.13 -14.68 16.57
CA ALA A 96 4.73 -15.10 16.69
C ALA A 96 3.80 -13.95 17.10
N ASP A 97 4.20 -13.19 18.13
CA ASP A 97 3.40 -12.05 18.63
C ASP A 97 3.33 -10.91 17.60
N PHE A 98 4.39 -10.68 16.83
CA PHE A 98 4.39 -9.73 15.73
C PHE A 98 3.45 -10.17 14.61
N GLN A 99 3.50 -11.44 14.19
CA GLN A 99 2.66 -11.98 13.13
C GLN A 99 1.17 -11.94 13.49
N GLU A 100 0.81 -12.25 14.74
CA GLU A 100 -0.57 -12.11 15.24
C GLU A 100 -0.99 -10.64 15.25
N GLY A 101 -0.18 -9.76 15.86
CA GLY A 101 -0.51 -8.35 15.97
C GLY A 101 -0.59 -7.62 14.63
N ILE A 102 0.29 -7.94 13.67
CA ILE A 102 0.30 -7.29 12.36
C ILE A 102 -0.84 -7.76 11.46
N ALA A 103 -1.29 -9.02 11.61
CA ALA A 103 -2.45 -9.54 10.90
C ALA A 103 -3.72 -8.77 11.27
N ASP A 104 -3.98 -8.59 12.57
CA ASP A 104 -5.11 -7.78 13.05
C ASP A 104 -5.06 -6.34 12.54
N LEU A 105 -3.86 -5.73 12.50
CA LEU A 105 -3.66 -4.38 11.98
C LEU A 105 -3.85 -4.30 10.46
N HIS A 106 -3.43 -5.32 9.70
CA HIS A 106 -3.65 -5.38 8.26
C HIS A 106 -5.14 -5.54 7.92
N ASP A 107 -5.84 -6.43 8.61
CA ASP A 107 -7.28 -6.67 8.37
C ASP A 107 -8.09 -5.38 8.60
N GLU A 108 -7.83 -4.67 9.70
CA GLU A 108 -8.48 -3.38 9.97
C GLU A 108 -8.09 -2.31 8.95
N PHE A 109 -6.82 -2.24 8.57
CA PHE A 109 -6.34 -1.30 7.56
C PHE A 109 -7.00 -1.56 6.19
N GLU A 110 -7.01 -2.80 5.72
CA GLU A 110 -7.63 -3.17 4.45
C GLU A 110 -9.13 -2.85 4.46
N HIS A 111 -9.83 -3.14 5.56
CA HIS A 111 -11.24 -2.79 5.71
C HIS A 111 -11.48 -1.28 5.61
N GLN A 112 -10.64 -0.46 6.25
CA GLN A 112 -10.75 1.00 6.18
C GLN A 112 -10.46 1.54 4.77
N VAL A 113 -9.46 0.97 4.08
CA VAL A 113 -9.13 1.35 2.70
C VAL A 113 -10.26 0.98 1.74
N ASP A 114 -10.83 -0.22 1.87
CA ASP A 114 -11.94 -0.68 1.03
C ASP A 114 -13.19 0.20 1.24
N ASN A 115 -13.51 0.54 2.48
CA ASN A 115 -14.61 1.48 2.80
C ASN A 115 -14.37 2.88 2.19
N ALA A 116 -13.14 3.38 2.25
CA ALA A 116 -12.80 4.67 1.63
C ALA A 116 -12.93 4.63 0.10
N GLN A 117 -12.54 3.50 -0.50
CA GLN A 117 -12.66 3.29 -1.94
C GLN A 117 -14.13 3.20 -2.38
N GLU A 118 -14.96 2.45 -1.65
CA GLU A 118 -16.41 2.37 -1.90
C GLU A 118 -17.05 3.77 -1.82
N ALA A 119 -16.73 4.56 -0.80
CA ALA A 119 -17.23 5.92 -0.66
C ALA A 119 -16.82 6.84 -1.84
N LEU A 120 -15.60 6.67 -2.37
CA LEU A 120 -15.16 7.40 -3.56
C LEU A 120 -15.92 6.95 -4.82
N GLU A 121 -16.18 5.65 -4.96
CA GLU A 121 -16.94 5.10 -6.09
C GLU A 121 -18.38 5.61 -6.08
N ASP A 122 -19.07 5.58 -4.93
CA ASP A 122 -20.41 6.16 -4.76
C ASP A 122 -20.42 7.66 -5.09
N ALA A 123 -19.46 8.42 -4.55
CA ALA A 123 -19.36 9.85 -4.82
C ALA A 123 -19.10 10.16 -6.30
N LYS A 124 -18.35 9.31 -7.01
CA LYS A 124 -18.13 9.42 -8.46
C LYS A 124 -19.42 9.20 -9.26
N GLU A 125 -20.27 8.26 -8.84
CA GLU A 125 -21.57 8.01 -9.48
C GLU A 125 -22.53 9.18 -9.28
N GLU A 126 -22.49 9.83 -8.11
CA GLU A 126 -23.34 10.98 -7.79
C GLU A 126 -22.79 12.33 -8.29
N ALA A 127 -21.50 12.39 -8.64
CA ALA A 127 -20.83 13.62 -9.07
C ALA A 127 -21.41 14.14 -10.40
N ASN A 128 -22.15 15.25 -10.32
CA ASN A 128 -22.75 15.91 -11.49
C ASN A 128 -21.86 17.02 -12.09
N SER A 129 -20.62 17.16 -11.63
CA SER A 129 -19.67 18.15 -12.14
C SER A 129 -18.23 17.76 -11.85
N ASP A 130 -17.29 18.29 -12.64
CA ASP A 130 -15.85 18.12 -12.40
C ASP A 130 -15.42 18.64 -11.03
N ALA A 131 -16.10 19.68 -10.50
CA ALA A 131 -15.82 20.22 -9.17
C ALA A 131 -16.24 19.24 -8.05
N ALA A 132 -17.39 18.58 -8.18
CA ALA A 132 -17.84 17.56 -7.24
C ALA A 132 -16.95 16.31 -7.29
N LEU A 133 -16.47 15.95 -8.48
CA LEU A 133 -15.51 14.85 -8.65
C LEU A 133 -14.17 15.16 -7.97
N ALA A 134 -13.66 16.39 -8.14
CA ALA A 134 -12.43 16.83 -7.48
C ALA A 134 -12.58 16.84 -5.95
N GLU A 135 -13.70 17.34 -5.41
CA GLU A 135 -13.97 17.33 -3.97
C GLU A 135 -14.06 15.90 -3.40
N ALA A 136 -14.64 14.96 -4.14
CA ALA A 136 -14.67 13.55 -3.76
C ALA A 136 -13.26 12.93 -3.74
N GLN A 137 -12.41 13.27 -4.71
CA GLN A 137 -11.00 12.84 -4.75
C GLN A 137 -10.19 13.43 -3.60
N ASP A 138 -10.30 14.74 -3.35
CA ASP A 138 -9.61 15.41 -2.23
C ASP A 138 -10.03 14.78 -0.88
N THR A 139 -11.33 14.48 -0.71
CA THR A 139 -11.85 13.82 0.50
C THR A 139 -11.30 12.40 0.68
N TYR A 140 -11.18 11.65 -0.41
CA TYR A 140 -10.59 10.32 -0.40
C TYR A 140 -9.10 10.39 -0.01
N ASP A 141 -8.33 11.28 -0.63
CA ASP A 141 -6.91 11.47 -0.34
C ASP A 141 -6.69 11.84 1.14
N ASP A 142 -7.45 12.81 1.67
CA ASP A 142 -7.45 13.20 3.09
C ASP A 142 -7.83 12.06 4.05
N THR A 143 -8.62 11.10 3.58
CA THR A 143 -9.04 9.93 4.36
C THR A 143 -7.94 8.87 4.36
N MET A 144 -7.35 8.60 3.20
CA MET A 144 -6.26 7.65 3.05
C MET A 144 -5.00 8.07 3.83
N GLU A 145 -4.70 9.38 3.90
CA GLU A 145 -3.62 9.90 4.75
C GLU A 145 -3.86 9.57 6.23
N LYS A 146 -5.09 9.78 6.73
CA LYS A 146 -5.45 9.48 8.13
C LYS A 146 -5.40 7.99 8.45
N ILE A 147 -5.90 7.15 7.55
CA ILE A 147 -5.86 5.69 7.68
C ILE A 147 -4.40 5.23 7.78
N THR A 148 -3.55 5.74 6.88
CA THR A 148 -2.13 5.39 6.82
C THR A 148 -1.38 5.85 8.07
N ASP A 149 -1.60 7.09 8.53
CA ASP A 149 -1.02 7.62 9.77
C ASP A 149 -1.46 6.81 11.01
N SER A 150 -2.71 6.33 11.02
CA SER A 150 -3.23 5.48 12.10
C SER A 150 -2.55 4.11 12.10
N TYR A 151 -2.44 3.49 10.92
CA TYR A 151 -1.75 2.21 10.75
C TYR A 151 -0.28 2.30 11.16
N GLN A 152 0.46 3.28 10.67
CA GLN A 152 1.88 3.48 11.02
C GLN A 152 2.10 3.65 12.52
N ARG A 153 1.25 4.42 13.20
CA ARG A 153 1.30 4.58 14.66
C ARG A 153 1.03 3.26 15.39
N SER A 154 0.09 2.46 14.89
CA SER A 154 -0.26 1.17 15.48
C SER A 154 0.86 0.15 15.30
N VAL A 155 1.49 0.11 14.12
CA VAL A 155 2.68 -0.72 13.86
C VAL A 155 3.84 -0.30 14.75
N ALA A 156 4.11 1.01 14.88
CA ALA A 156 5.15 1.50 15.77
C ALA A 156 4.89 1.12 17.24
N ALA A 157 3.64 1.20 17.71
CA ALA A 157 3.27 0.78 19.05
C ALA A 157 3.40 -0.74 19.25
N LEU A 158 3.09 -1.55 18.23
CA LEU A 158 3.32 -2.99 18.25
C LEU A 158 4.81 -3.30 18.38
N LYS A 159 5.65 -2.66 17.56
CA LYS A 159 7.12 -2.82 17.59
C LYS A 159 7.69 -2.44 18.96
N ASP A 160 7.29 -1.29 19.51
CA ASP A 160 7.73 -0.83 20.84
C ASP A 160 7.33 -1.81 21.95
N LYS A 161 6.08 -2.30 21.92
CA LYS A 161 5.59 -3.31 22.88
C LYS A 161 6.39 -4.62 22.82
N LEU A 162 6.84 -5.01 21.63
CA LEU A 162 7.62 -6.23 21.41
C LEU A 162 9.13 -6.03 21.57
N GLY A 163 9.58 -4.79 21.82
CA GLY A 163 11.01 -4.48 21.95
C GLY A 163 11.80 -4.51 20.64
N ILE A 164 11.11 -4.47 19.49
CA ILE A 164 11.74 -4.50 18.16
C ILE A 164 12.37 -3.13 17.88
N ASN A 165 13.69 -3.05 17.98
CA ASN A 165 14.48 -1.84 17.72
C ASN A 165 15.31 -2.01 16.44
N GLU A 166 14.70 -1.74 15.29
CA GLU A 166 15.38 -1.67 14.00
C GLU A 166 16.33 -0.45 14.00
N SER A 167 17.61 -0.67 14.27
CA SER A 167 18.65 0.38 14.32
C SER A 167 19.20 0.76 12.95
#